data_AF-A0A838Q0Q3-F1
#
_entry.id   AF-A0A838Q0Q3-F1
#
_cell.length_a   1.000
_cell.length_b   1.000
_cell.length_c   1.000
_cell.angle_alpha   90.00
_cell.angle_beta   90.00
_cell.angle_gamma   90.00
#
_symmetry.space_group_name_H-M   'P 1'
#
loop_
_entity.id
_entity.type
_entity.pdbx_description
1 polymer ?
#
loop_
_entity_poly.entity_id
_entity_poly.type
_entity_poly.pdbx_seq_one_letter_code
_entity_poly.pdbx_strand_id
1 'polypeptide(L)'
;TTIGANAIQFEGASQLQPSFEAVRSLLPSVPADHNIILYTVNNDSTTGALRALEDAGRGGDDTLLIGGLGGDEVGIRSLREDPRWVAEGDIFVAWWGQYAVAMAQALANGSDPPAEVTALPQIVLTSDTVDQFHEPDSVDVKQLPPLVESNEYLRDGGFLQVVDNIEGL
;
A
#
# COMPACT_ATOMS: atom_id res chain seq x y z
N THR A 1 -9.95 13.15 9.00
CA THR A 1 -10.90 12.04 9.19
C THR A 1 -10.86 11.58 10.64
N THR A 2 -11.93 11.00 11.18
CA THR A 2 -11.89 10.29 12.47
C THR A 2 -12.12 8.81 12.20
N ILE A 3 -11.11 7.98 12.42
CA ILE A 3 -11.11 6.57 12.01
C ILE A 3 -12.04 5.70 12.88
N GLY A 4 -12.38 6.16 14.09
CA GLY A 4 -13.37 5.51 14.96
C GLY A 4 -13.12 5.84 16.42
N ALA A 5 -13.96 5.28 17.31
CA ALA A 5 -13.82 5.48 18.76
C ALA A 5 -12.64 4.71 19.38
N ASN A 6 -12.13 3.68 18.67
CA ASN A 6 -11.08 2.79 19.15
C ASN A 6 -9.76 2.96 18.38
N ALA A 7 -9.60 4.08 17.67
CA ALA A 7 -8.40 4.38 16.89
C ALA A 7 -7.75 5.67 17.41
N ILE A 8 -6.43 5.65 17.51
CA ILE A 8 -5.62 6.84 17.78
C ILE A 8 -4.98 7.24 16.45
N GLN A 9 -5.23 8.46 16.03
CA GLN A 9 -4.58 9.04 14.85
C GLN A 9 -3.41 9.91 15.27
N PHE A 10 -2.36 9.90 14.45
CA PHE A 10 -1.18 10.74 14.63
C PHE A 10 -0.83 11.44 13.32
N GLU A 11 -0.21 12.61 13.42
CA GLU A 11 0.28 13.36 12.27
C GLU A 11 1.75 13.01 12.03
N GLY A 12 1.99 12.17 11.02
CA GLY A 12 3.33 11.68 10.66
C GLY A 12 3.99 12.44 9.51
N ALA A 13 3.30 13.39 8.88
CA ALA A 13 3.73 14.18 7.73
C ALA A 13 4.26 13.33 6.55
N SER A 14 3.81 12.08 6.45
CA SER A 14 4.33 11.10 5.49
C SER A 14 5.84 10.90 5.58
N GLN A 15 6.43 11.08 6.77
CA GLN A 15 7.87 11.05 7.01
C GLN A 15 8.22 10.24 8.25
N LEU A 16 9.41 9.65 8.23
CA LEU A 16 9.93 8.83 9.31
C LEU A 16 10.04 9.59 10.64
N GLN A 17 10.79 10.71 10.67
CA GLN A 17 11.07 11.40 11.93
C GLN A 17 9.82 12.00 12.60
N PRO A 18 8.92 12.69 11.88
CA PRO A 18 7.68 13.17 12.50
C PRO A 18 6.77 12.05 12.99
N SER A 19 6.69 10.92 12.27
CA SER A 19 5.94 9.74 12.70
C SER A 19 6.51 9.13 13.99
N PHE A 20 7.84 9.01 14.08
CA PHE A 20 8.52 8.57 15.29
C PHE A 20 8.17 9.47 16.49
N GLU A 21 8.29 10.79 16.34
CA GLU A 21 8.01 11.75 17.42
C GLU A 21 6.54 11.72 17.84
N ALA A 22 5.62 11.66 16.87
CA ALA A 22 4.19 11.62 17.12
C ALA A 22 3.78 10.36 17.89
N VAL A 23 4.24 9.19 17.43
CA VAL A 23 3.93 7.91 18.11
C VAL A 23 4.58 7.84 19.48
N ARG A 24 5.85 8.25 19.61
CA ARG A 24 6.55 8.31 20.91
C ARG A 24 5.81 9.18 21.92
N SER A 25 5.26 10.31 21.48
CA SER A 25 4.47 11.22 22.31
C SER A 25 3.12 10.62 22.75
N LEU A 26 2.47 9.86 21.86
CA LEU A 26 1.16 9.25 22.11
C LEU A 26 1.23 7.98 22.94
N LEU A 27 2.31 7.21 22.84
CA LEU A 27 2.40 5.88 23.41
C LEU A 27 2.12 5.79 24.93
N PRO A 28 2.51 6.76 25.78
CA PRO A 28 2.14 6.76 27.20
C PRO A 28 0.62 6.79 27.46
N SER A 29 -0.20 7.19 26.49
CA SER A 29 -1.67 7.18 26.59
C SER A 29 -2.29 5.83 26.20
N VAL A 30 -1.52 4.94 25.57
CA VAL A 30 -1.97 3.61 25.17
C VAL A 30 -1.77 2.64 26.34
N PRO A 31 -2.82 1.97 26.84
CA PRO A 31 -2.67 0.97 27.90
C PRO A 31 -1.59 -0.07 27.57
N ALA A 32 -0.80 -0.43 28.57
CA ALA A 32 0.38 -1.29 28.40
C ALA A 32 0.01 -2.73 27.99
N ASP A 33 -1.17 -3.20 28.39
CA ASP A 33 -1.71 -4.53 28.13
C ASP A 33 -2.49 -4.65 26.81
N HIS A 34 -2.60 -3.57 26.04
CA HIS A 34 -3.26 -3.59 24.74
C HIS A 34 -2.30 -3.98 23.61
N ASN A 35 -2.77 -4.83 22.71
CA ASN A 35 -2.11 -5.07 21.42
C ASN A 35 -2.31 -3.87 20.48
N ILE A 36 -1.39 -3.69 19.55
CA ILE A 36 -1.35 -2.55 18.62
C ILE A 36 -1.50 -3.07 17.19
N ILE A 37 -2.36 -2.42 16.42
CA ILE A 37 -2.39 -2.53 14.96
C ILE A 37 -1.87 -1.19 14.44
N LEU A 38 -0.73 -1.22 13.77
CA LEU A 38 -0.14 -0.07 13.10
C LEU A 38 -0.48 -0.12 11.62
N TYR A 39 -1.09 0.94 11.11
CA TYR A 39 -1.15 1.16 9.68
C TYR A 39 -0.96 2.65 9.40
N THR A 40 -0.33 2.96 8.27
CA THR A 40 0.01 4.34 7.93
C THR A 40 -0.22 4.60 6.45
N VAL A 41 0.05 5.83 6.00
CA VAL A 41 -0.16 6.25 4.61
C VAL A 41 1.05 6.02 3.72
N ASN A 42 2.22 5.67 4.29
CA ASN A 42 3.41 5.27 3.55
C ASN A 42 4.43 4.53 4.43
N ASN A 43 5.35 3.77 3.84
CA ASN A 43 6.31 2.98 4.62
C ASN A 43 7.35 3.79 5.40
N ASP A 44 7.61 5.05 5.03
CA ASP A 44 8.40 5.98 5.87
C ASP A 44 7.70 6.24 7.21
N SER A 45 6.39 6.49 7.19
CA SER A 45 5.62 6.70 8.41
C SER A 45 5.53 5.41 9.22
N THR A 46 5.34 4.26 8.57
CA THR A 46 5.36 2.95 9.22
C THR A 46 6.69 2.71 9.92
N THR A 47 7.80 2.98 9.26
CA THR A 47 9.16 2.82 9.82
C THR A 47 9.38 3.72 11.03
N GLY A 48 8.98 4.99 10.95
CA GLY A 48 9.09 5.92 12.07
C GLY A 48 8.27 5.49 13.28
N ALA A 49 7.01 5.12 13.05
CA ALA A 49 6.10 4.62 14.08
C ALA A 49 6.59 3.32 14.71
N LEU A 50 7.03 2.36 13.90
CA LEU A 50 7.57 1.08 14.35
C LEU A 50 8.77 1.28 15.28
N ARG A 51 9.72 2.15 14.88
CA ARG A 51 10.87 2.48 15.72
C ARG A 51 10.45 3.04 17.09
N ALA A 52 9.42 3.89 17.15
CA ALA A 52 8.92 4.42 18.42
C ALA A 52 8.29 3.34 19.31
N LEU A 53 7.62 2.36 18.71
CA LEU A 53 7.07 1.19 19.41
C LEU A 53 8.19 0.28 19.93
N GLU A 54 9.21 0.01 19.12
CA GLU A 54 10.38 -0.78 19.51
C GLU A 54 11.16 -0.13 20.66
N ASP A 55 11.44 1.17 20.57
CA ASP A 55 12.14 1.95 21.62
C ASP A 55 11.41 1.90 22.97
N ALA A 56 10.10 1.68 22.95
CA ALA A 56 9.25 1.58 24.14
C ALA A 56 8.95 0.14 24.58
N GLY A 57 9.53 -0.87 23.92
CA GLY A 57 9.28 -2.28 24.20
C GLY A 57 7.88 -2.75 23.81
N ARG A 58 7.25 -2.08 22.83
CA ARG A 58 5.91 -2.38 22.29
C ARG A 58 5.94 -2.88 20.84
N GLY A 59 7.12 -3.27 20.36
CA GLY A 59 7.35 -3.77 18.99
C GLY A 59 7.42 -5.29 18.87
N GLY A 60 6.95 -6.06 19.87
CA GLY A 60 6.99 -7.53 19.83
C GLY A 60 6.00 -8.12 18.82
N ASP A 61 6.33 -9.27 18.24
CA ASP A 61 5.47 -10.02 17.31
C ASP A 61 4.22 -10.64 17.96
N ASP A 62 4.22 -10.74 19.28
CA ASP A 62 3.09 -11.16 20.11
C ASP A 62 2.05 -10.05 20.35
N THR A 63 2.43 -8.79 20.12
CA THR A 63 1.68 -7.60 20.56
C THR A 63 1.47 -6.56 19.46
N LEU A 64 2.12 -6.70 18.31
CA LEU A 64 2.06 -5.76 17.19
C LEU A 64 1.73 -6.45 15.86
N LEU A 65 0.76 -5.90 15.14
CA LEU A 65 0.52 -6.18 13.72
C LEU A 65 0.69 -4.91 12.89
N ILE A 66 1.24 -5.05 11.69
CA ILE A 66 1.56 -3.94 10.79
C ILE A 66 0.88 -4.17 9.45
N GLY A 67 0.16 -3.14 8.99
CA GLY A 67 -0.31 -2.98 7.62
C GLY A 67 0.39 -1.78 6.98
N GLY A 68 1.34 -2.02 6.10
CA GLY A 68 2.04 -0.97 5.37
C GLY A 68 1.30 -0.51 4.11
N LEU A 69 1.85 0.53 3.48
CA LEU A 69 1.34 1.09 2.22
C LEU A 69 2.52 1.69 1.45
N GLY A 70 2.67 1.30 0.20
CA GLY A 70 3.65 1.88 -0.70
C GLY A 70 4.16 0.91 -1.75
N GLY A 71 4.23 -0.39 -1.42
CA GLY A 71 4.82 -1.40 -2.32
C GLY A 71 6.30 -1.14 -2.62
N ASP A 72 6.98 -0.38 -1.76
CA ASP A 72 8.39 -0.05 -1.91
C ASP A 72 9.29 -1.14 -1.31
N GLU A 73 10.61 -0.94 -1.40
CA GLU A 73 11.57 -1.92 -0.90
C GLU A 73 11.39 -2.25 0.58
N VAL A 74 11.01 -1.27 1.40
CA VAL A 74 10.78 -1.48 2.83
C VAL A 74 9.54 -2.35 3.02
N GLY A 75 8.42 -2.00 2.38
CA GLY A 75 7.16 -2.72 2.53
C GLY A 75 7.23 -4.16 2.03
N ILE A 76 7.74 -4.36 0.81
CA ILE A 76 7.83 -5.69 0.18
C ILE A 76 8.82 -6.60 0.92
N ARG A 77 9.98 -6.07 1.37
CA ARG A 77 10.91 -6.86 2.17
C ARG A 77 10.32 -7.20 3.54
N SER A 78 9.70 -6.23 4.22
CA SER A 78 9.11 -6.45 5.55
C SER A 78 7.98 -7.47 5.50
N LEU A 79 7.12 -7.44 4.47
CA LEU A 79 6.06 -8.42 4.27
C LEU A 79 6.59 -9.87 4.15
N ARG A 80 7.81 -10.05 3.65
CA ARG A 80 8.46 -11.37 3.53
C ARG A 80 9.23 -11.79 4.77
N GLU A 81 9.86 -10.85 5.47
CA GLU A 81 10.87 -11.13 6.49
C GLU A 81 10.38 -10.87 7.93
N ASP A 82 9.45 -9.94 8.12
CA ASP A 82 8.97 -9.52 9.43
C ASP A 82 7.60 -10.14 9.72
N PRO A 83 7.47 -11.07 10.70
CA PRO A 83 6.19 -11.71 11.01
C PRO A 83 5.12 -10.74 11.54
N ARG A 84 5.51 -9.52 11.95
CA ARG A 84 4.58 -8.45 12.34
C ARG A 84 3.89 -7.84 11.12
N TRP A 85 4.53 -7.84 9.96
CA TRP A 85 4.04 -7.22 8.73
C TRP A 85 3.11 -8.18 8.00
N VAL A 86 1.83 -8.09 8.30
CA VAL A 86 0.82 -9.05 7.81
C VAL A 86 0.15 -8.60 6.51
N ALA A 87 0.28 -7.32 6.15
CA ALA A 87 -0.29 -6.76 4.94
C ALA A 87 0.56 -5.61 4.40
N GLU A 88 0.63 -5.50 3.08
CA GLU A 88 1.19 -4.34 2.39
C GLU A 88 0.21 -3.89 1.31
N GLY A 89 -0.25 -2.64 1.37
CA GLY A 89 -0.92 -2.04 0.22
C GLY A 89 0.09 -1.65 -0.85
N ASP A 90 -0.10 -2.10 -2.07
CA ASP A 90 0.61 -1.53 -3.24
C ASP A 90 -0.40 -0.82 -4.13
N ILE A 91 -0.05 0.38 -4.58
CA ILE A 91 -0.82 1.24 -5.49
C ILE A 91 -0.15 1.41 -6.85
N PHE A 92 0.92 0.64 -7.11
CA PHE A 92 1.64 0.49 -8.38
C PHE A 92 1.86 1.80 -9.14
N VAL A 93 2.17 2.88 -8.41
CA VAL A 93 2.14 4.25 -8.96
C VAL A 93 3.13 4.45 -10.12
N ALA A 94 4.25 3.71 -10.12
CA ALA A 94 5.23 3.73 -11.20
C ALA A 94 4.64 3.31 -12.57
N TRP A 95 3.55 2.53 -12.56
CA TRP A 95 2.87 2.02 -13.75
C TRP A 95 1.66 2.85 -14.17
N TRP A 96 1.32 3.90 -13.42
CA TRP A 96 0.19 4.78 -13.73
C TRP A 96 0.29 5.42 -15.12
N GLY A 97 1.51 5.61 -15.64
CA GLY A 97 1.74 6.08 -17.01
C GLY A 97 1.07 5.20 -18.07
N GLN A 98 0.99 3.88 -17.85
CA GLN A 98 0.33 2.97 -18.79
C GLN A 98 -1.19 3.20 -18.83
N TYR A 99 -1.80 3.35 -17.65
CA TYR A 99 -3.22 3.67 -17.50
C TYR A 99 -3.52 5.04 -18.12
N ALA A 100 -2.63 6.03 -17.94
CA ALA A 100 -2.78 7.35 -18.54
C ALA A 100 -2.79 7.32 -20.08
N VAL A 101 -1.92 6.52 -20.70
CA VAL A 101 -1.91 6.35 -22.16
C VAL A 101 -3.17 5.62 -22.64
N ALA A 102 -3.58 4.54 -21.97
CA ALA A 102 -4.80 3.82 -22.31
C ALA A 102 -6.05 4.72 -22.19
N MET A 103 -6.13 5.55 -21.14
CA MET A 103 -7.19 6.55 -20.97
C MET A 103 -7.21 7.55 -22.12
N ALA A 104 -6.05 8.10 -22.49
CA ALA A 104 -5.97 9.08 -23.57
C ALA A 104 -6.46 8.49 -24.90
N GLN A 105 -6.14 7.23 -25.19
CA GLN A 105 -6.64 6.52 -26.37
C GLN A 105 -8.14 6.25 -26.30
N ALA A 106 -8.65 5.76 -25.16
CA ALA A 106 -10.07 5.50 -24.98
C ALA A 106 -10.90 6.79 -25.20
N LEU A 107 -10.47 7.90 -24.60
CA LEU A 107 -11.10 9.22 -24.77
C LEU A 107 -11.03 9.70 -26.22
N ALA A 108 -9.88 9.54 -26.90
CA ALA A 108 -9.73 9.90 -28.30
C ALA A 108 -10.64 9.08 -29.24
N ASN A 109 -10.96 7.85 -28.86
CA ASN A 109 -11.88 6.96 -29.57
C ASN A 109 -13.36 7.18 -29.19
N GLY A 110 -13.64 8.13 -28.30
CA GLY A 110 -15.00 8.50 -27.90
C GLY A 110 -15.58 7.69 -26.75
N SER A 111 -14.77 6.91 -26.03
CA SER A 111 -15.21 6.26 -24.79
C SER A 111 -15.53 7.30 -23.71
N ASP A 112 -16.59 7.07 -22.96
CA ASP A 112 -16.97 7.87 -21.79
C ASP A 112 -16.60 7.08 -20.52
N PRO A 113 -15.64 7.56 -19.69
CA PRO A 113 -15.26 6.88 -18.46
C PRO A 113 -16.46 6.71 -17.52
N PRO A 114 -16.67 5.52 -16.93
CA PRO A 114 -17.83 5.25 -16.07
C PRO A 114 -17.74 5.96 -14.71
N ALA A 115 -16.60 6.55 -14.37
CA ALA A 115 -16.33 7.24 -13.12
C ALA A 115 -15.60 8.58 -13.36
N GLU A 116 -15.77 9.52 -12.43
CA GLU A 116 -15.10 10.83 -12.49
C GLU A 116 -13.57 10.73 -12.32
N VAL A 117 -13.11 9.67 -11.64
CA VAL A 117 -11.69 9.41 -11.36
C VAL A 117 -11.39 7.96 -11.68
N THR A 118 -10.35 7.75 -12.48
CA THR A 118 -9.81 6.42 -12.76
C THR A 118 -8.99 5.95 -11.55
N ALA A 119 -9.31 4.79 -11.03
CA ALA A 119 -8.57 4.21 -9.90
C ALA A 119 -7.18 3.75 -10.35
N LEU A 120 -6.17 3.96 -9.50
CA LEU A 120 -4.88 3.30 -9.66
C LEU A 120 -5.04 1.78 -9.59
N PRO A 121 -4.22 0.98 -10.32
CA PRO A 121 -4.04 -0.42 -9.97
C PRO A 121 -3.59 -0.48 -8.51
N GLN A 122 -4.31 -1.25 -7.69
CA GLN A 122 -3.96 -1.39 -6.28
C GLN A 122 -4.42 -2.73 -5.73
N ILE A 123 -3.67 -3.28 -4.78
CA ILE A 123 -4.02 -4.52 -4.08
C ILE A 123 -3.44 -4.52 -2.67
N VAL A 124 -4.03 -5.32 -1.79
CA VAL A 124 -3.43 -5.68 -0.50
C VAL A 124 -2.69 -7.00 -0.67
N LEU A 125 -1.39 -6.97 -0.47
CA LEU A 125 -0.48 -8.10 -0.53
C LEU A 125 -0.37 -8.75 0.86
N THR A 126 -0.23 -10.07 0.88
CA THR A 126 0.20 -10.86 2.04
C THR A 126 1.49 -11.60 1.68
N SER A 127 2.13 -12.24 2.66
CA SER A 127 3.25 -13.15 2.40
C SER A 127 2.94 -14.23 1.35
N ASP A 128 1.67 -14.63 1.24
CA ASP A 128 1.23 -15.68 0.33
C ASP A 128 0.96 -15.15 -1.10
N THR A 129 0.71 -13.85 -1.25
CA THR A 129 0.31 -13.25 -2.52
C THR A 129 1.35 -12.30 -3.12
N VAL A 130 2.34 -11.86 -2.35
CA VAL A 130 3.37 -10.91 -2.81
C VAL A 130 4.08 -11.36 -4.09
N ASP A 131 4.43 -12.64 -4.19
CA ASP A 131 5.15 -13.18 -5.37
C ASP A 131 4.25 -13.42 -6.60
N GLN A 132 2.93 -13.18 -6.48
CA GLN A 132 2.04 -13.14 -7.63
C GLN A 132 2.28 -11.84 -8.43
N PHE A 133 2.53 -10.73 -7.73
CA PHE A 133 2.65 -9.39 -8.32
C PHE A 133 4.09 -8.87 -8.40
N HIS A 134 4.97 -9.29 -7.49
CA HIS A 134 6.40 -8.98 -7.52
C HIS A 134 7.22 -10.21 -7.91
N GLU A 135 8.44 -9.98 -8.39
CA GLU A 135 9.40 -11.04 -8.61
C GLU A 135 9.84 -11.64 -7.26
N PRO A 136 10.01 -12.98 -7.15
CA PRO A 136 10.52 -13.61 -5.93
C PRO A 136 11.87 -13.01 -5.52
N ASP A 137 12.05 -12.78 -4.22
CA ASP A 137 13.25 -12.17 -3.64
C ASP A 137 13.61 -10.77 -4.20
N SER A 138 12.73 -10.13 -4.96
CA SER A 138 12.89 -8.77 -5.49
C SER A 138 11.68 -7.90 -5.19
N VAL A 139 11.87 -6.59 -5.28
CA VAL A 139 10.82 -5.57 -5.13
C VAL A 139 10.24 -5.20 -6.49
N ASP A 140 10.83 -5.70 -7.57
CA ASP A 140 10.39 -5.45 -8.94
C ASP A 140 8.99 -6.01 -9.17
N VAL A 141 8.13 -5.20 -9.77
CA VAL A 141 6.77 -5.59 -10.15
C VAL A 141 6.83 -6.46 -11.41
N LYS A 142 6.29 -7.68 -11.31
CA LYS A 142 6.13 -8.64 -12.41
C LYS A 142 4.79 -8.47 -13.11
N GLN A 143 3.71 -8.26 -12.35
CA GLN A 143 2.35 -8.21 -12.87
C GLN A 143 1.50 -7.25 -12.02
N LEU A 144 0.61 -6.52 -12.70
CA LEU A 144 -0.39 -5.65 -12.10
C LEU A 144 -1.70 -6.42 -11.87
N PRO A 145 -2.50 -6.05 -10.85
CA PRO A 145 -3.80 -6.67 -10.61
C PRO A 145 -4.76 -6.47 -11.79
N PRO A 146 -5.81 -7.30 -11.90
CA PRO A 146 -6.82 -7.14 -12.94
C PRO A 146 -7.44 -5.75 -12.92
N LEU A 147 -7.94 -5.31 -14.07
CA LEU A 147 -8.73 -4.08 -14.13
C LEU A 147 -9.93 -4.20 -13.19
N VAL A 148 -10.14 -3.19 -12.36
CA VAL A 148 -11.38 -3.02 -11.64
C VAL A 148 -12.49 -2.63 -12.62
N GLU A 149 -13.75 -2.88 -12.25
CA GLU A 149 -14.92 -2.62 -13.11
C GLU A 149 -14.93 -1.20 -13.72
N SER A 150 -14.56 -0.18 -12.94
CA SER A 150 -14.50 1.21 -13.43
C SER A 150 -13.41 1.47 -14.46
N ASN A 151 -12.45 0.57 -14.60
CA ASN A 151 -11.30 0.69 -15.50
C ASN A 151 -11.38 -0.28 -16.68
N GLU A 152 -12.37 -1.17 -16.75
CA GLU A 152 -12.52 -2.18 -17.82
C GLU A 152 -12.57 -1.55 -19.23
N TYR A 153 -13.10 -0.33 -19.37
CA TYR A 153 -13.13 0.42 -20.64
C TYR A 153 -11.73 0.70 -21.21
N LEU A 154 -10.66 0.63 -20.40
CA LEU A 154 -9.29 0.81 -20.85
C LEU A 154 -8.79 -0.37 -21.70
N ARG A 155 -9.45 -1.54 -21.61
CA ARG A 155 -9.14 -2.73 -22.42
C ARG A 155 -9.35 -2.45 -23.91
N ASP A 156 -10.32 -1.63 -24.28
CA ASP A 156 -10.75 -1.49 -25.67
C ASP A 156 -9.74 -0.74 -26.57
N GLY A 157 -8.81 0.00 -25.97
CA GLY A 157 -7.79 0.76 -26.69
C GLY A 157 -6.63 -0.08 -27.26
N GLY A 158 -6.48 -1.34 -26.82
CA GLY A 158 -5.42 -2.25 -27.29
C GLY A 158 -4.03 -1.99 -26.67
N PHE A 159 -3.76 -0.82 -26.09
CA PHE A 159 -2.45 -0.50 -25.52
C PHE A 159 -2.11 -1.36 -24.31
N LEU A 160 -3.08 -1.66 -23.43
CA LEU A 160 -2.84 -2.47 -22.24
C LEU A 160 -2.44 -3.92 -22.58
N GLN A 161 -2.95 -4.46 -23.68
CA GLN A 161 -2.57 -5.77 -24.22
C GLN A 161 -1.18 -5.77 -24.85
N VAL A 162 -0.69 -4.61 -25.31
CA VAL A 162 0.66 -4.50 -25.87
C VAL A 162 1.71 -4.44 -24.77
N VAL A 163 1.40 -3.81 -23.63
CA VAL A 163 2.33 -3.79 -22.48
C VAL A 163 2.31 -5.10 -21.69
N ASP A 164 1.24 -5.88 -21.79
CA ASP A 164 1.16 -7.30 -21.37
C ASP A 164 1.63 -7.59 -19.94
N ASN A 165 1.25 -6.71 -19.01
CA ASN A 165 1.65 -6.80 -17.60
C ASN A 165 0.47 -6.66 -16.63
N ILE A 166 -0.78 -6.79 -17.11
CA ILE A 166 -1.99 -6.73 -16.29
C ILE A 166 -2.64 -8.11 -16.29
N GLU A 167 -2.96 -8.64 -15.11
CA GLU A 167 -3.62 -9.94 -14.99
C GLU A 167 -4.95 -9.97 -15.76
N GLY A 168 -5.09 -10.95 -16.67
CA GLY A 168 -6.31 -11.18 -17.43
C GLY A 168 -6.50 -10.33 -18.69
N LEU A 169 -5.47 -9.59 -19.13
CA LEU A 169 -5.46 -8.88 -20.42
C LEU A 169 -4.62 -9.57 -21.49
#